data_AF-A0A349BVB4-F1
#
_entry.id   AF-A0A349BVB4-F1
#
_cell.length_a   1.000
_cell.length_b   1.000
_cell.length_c   1.000
_cell.angle_alpha   90.00
_cell.angle_beta   90.00
_cell.angle_gamma   90.00
#
_symmetry.space_group_name_H-M   'P 1'
#
loop_
_entity.id
_entity.type
_entity.pdbx_description
1 polymer ?
#
loop_
_entity_poly.entity_id
_entity_poly.type
_entity_poly.pdbx_seq_one_letter_code
_entity_poly.pdbx_strand_id
1 'polypeptide(L)'
;MKKIILGLVLLFTGIQTAFSQDEKQEIVDLSKTKWEWMANKEVAKLAELFDEESKFVHMSGSWEKARELEIIESGSIWYKEAKIHDTDVEVHGDTAII
;
A
#
# COMPACT_ATOMS: atom_id res chain seq x y z
N MET A 1 -33.19 -1.64 -30.04
CA MET A 1 -33.18 -1.54 -28.56
C MET A 1 -32.21 -2.55 -27.92
N LYS A 2 -32.40 -3.88 -28.06
CA LYS A 2 -31.49 -4.89 -27.46
C LYS A 2 -30.00 -4.73 -27.79
N LYS A 3 -29.64 -4.43 -29.05
CA LYS A 3 -28.23 -4.23 -29.46
C LYS A 3 -27.59 -2.97 -28.86
N ILE A 4 -28.38 -1.92 -28.64
CA ILE A 4 -27.92 -0.67 -28.02
C ILE A 4 -27.71 -0.89 -26.52
N ILE A 5 -28.65 -1.59 -25.86
CA ILE A 5 -28.52 -1.95 -24.44
C ILE A 5 -27.29 -2.83 -24.21
N LEU A 6 -27.05 -3.82 -25.07
CA LEU A 6 -25.87 -4.69 -24.96
C LEU A 6 -24.56 -3.91 -25.12
N GLY A 7 -24.50 -2.97 -26.08
CA GLY A 7 -23.34 -2.10 -26.25
C GLY A 7 -23.09 -1.19 -25.04
N LEU A 8 -24.16 -0.65 -24.45
CA LEU A 8 -24.09 0.20 -23.25
C LEU A 8 -23.60 -0.59 -22.02
N VAL A 9 -24.07 -1.82 -21.83
CA VAL A 9 -23.61 -2.69 -20.73
C VAL A 9 -22.13 -3.01 -20.87
N LEU A 10 -21.68 -3.39 -22.08
CA LEU A 10 -20.27 -3.65 -22.37
C LEU A 10 -19.37 -2.43 -22.09
N LEU A 11 -19.83 -1.24 -22.48
CA LEU A 11 -19.12 0.00 -22.22
C LEU A 11 -19.00 0.28 -20.71
N PHE A 12 -20.11 0.09 -19.97
CA PHE A 12 -20.16 0.35 -18.53
C PHE A 12 -19.27 -0.61 -17.73
N THR A 13 -19.25 -1.90 -18.10
CA THR A 13 -18.35 -2.88 -17.48
C THR A 13 -16.88 -2.60 -17.76
N GLY A 14 -16.52 -2.16 -18.97
CA GLY A 14 -15.13 -1.84 -19.32
C GLY A 14 -14.59 -0.63 -18.56
N ILE A 15 -15.44 0.36 -18.27
CA ILE A 15 -15.07 1.54 -17.48
C ILE A 15 -14.78 1.15 -16.02
N GLN A 16 -15.62 0.29 -15.41
CA GLN A 16 -15.41 -0.15 -14.02
C GLN A 16 -14.13 -0.97 -13.85
N THR A 17 -13.78 -1.81 -14.82
CA THR A 17 -12.54 -2.60 -14.77
C THR A 17 -11.28 -1.73 -14.91
N ALA A 18 -11.34 -0.65 -15.69
CA ALA A 18 -10.20 0.26 -15.85
C ALA A 18 -9.90 1.01 -14.54
N PHE A 19 -10.92 1.55 -13.88
CA PHE A 19 -10.74 2.27 -12.61
C PHE A 19 -10.17 1.39 -11.49
N SER A 20 -10.58 0.10 -11.42
CA SER A 20 -10.04 -0.83 -10.42
C SER A 20 -8.57 -1.18 -10.66
N GLN A 21 -8.09 -1.13 -11.91
CA GLN A 21 -6.69 -1.39 -12.23
C GLN A 21 -5.78 -0.23 -11.78
N ASP A 22 -6.25 1.01 -11.90
CA ASP A 22 -5.50 2.20 -11.47
C ASP A 22 -5.29 2.20 -9.94
N GLU A 23 -6.31 1.87 -9.16
CA GLU A 23 -6.23 1.82 -7.69
C GLU A 23 -5.21 0.78 -7.18
N LYS A 24 -5.24 -0.44 -7.74
CA LYS A 24 -4.28 -1.49 -7.37
C LYS A 24 -2.84 -1.06 -7.65
N GLN A 25 -2.61 -0.42 -8.80
CA GLN A 25 -1.29 0.05 -9.17
C GLN A 25 -0.80 1.16 -8.23
N GLU A 26 -1.68 2.08 -7.83
CA GLU A 26 -1.37 3.11 -6.84
C GLU A 26 -0.96 2.52 -5.48
N ILE A 27 -1.67 1.48 -5.02
CA ILE A 27 -1.32 0.76 -3.77
C ILE A 27 0.05 0.09 -3.90
N VAL A 28 0.35 -0.55 -5.05
CA VAL A 28 1.66 -1.15 -5.33
C VAL A 28 2.78 -0.12 -5.29
N ASP A 29 2.57 1.02 -5.93
CA ASP A 29 3.58 2.06 -6.02
C ASP A 29 3.82 2.71 -4.65
N LEU A 30 2.75 2.98 -3.88
CA LEU A 30 2.87 3.47 -2.51
C LEU A 30 3.62 2.47 -1.61
N SER A 31 3.34 1.17 -1.73
CA SER A 31 4.02 0.13 -0.94
C SER A 31 5.52 0.07 -1.25
N LYS A 32 5.91 0.19 -2.52
CA LYS A 32 7.33 0.28 -2.93
C LYS A 32 7.98 1.54 -2.37
N THR A 33 7.33 2.70 -2.53
CA THR A 33 7.83 3.97 -2.02
C THR A 33 7.97 3.98 -0.49
N LYS A 34 7.05 3.33 0.23
CA LYS A 34 7.18 3.12 1.68
C LYS A 34 8.49 2.41 2.02
N TRP A 35 8.86 1.35 1.31
CA TRP A 35 10.14 0.65 1.54
C TRP A 35 11.35 1.55 1.30
N GLU A 36 11.31 2.41 0.28
CA GLU A 36 12.36 3.39 0.01
C GLU A 36 12.47 4.42 1.15
N TRP A 37 11.33 4.92 1.67
CA TRP A 37 11.31 5.81 2.83
C TRP A 37 11.88 5.15 4.09
N MET A 38 11.57 3.87 4.33
CA MET A 38 12.14 3.10 5.44
C MET A 38 13.67 2.98 5.30
N ALA A 39 14.18 2.72 4.10
CA ALA A 39 15.61 2.61 3.84
C ALA A 39 16.34 3.94 4.00
N ASN A 40 15.73 5.03 3.54
CA ASN A 40 16.26 6.39 3.63
C ASN A 40 15.97 7.09 4.97
N LYS A 41 15.27 6.43 5.90
CA LYS A 41 14.83 6.98 7.19
C LYS A 41 14.02 8.28 7.05
N GLU A 42 13.10 8.33 6.08
CA GLU A 42 12.23 9.49 5.85
C GLU A 42 11.04 9.49 6.83
N VAL A 43 11.34 9.63 8.12
CA VAL A 43 10.40 9.50 9.25
C VAL A 43 9.20 10.42 9.12
N ALA A 44 9.37 11.65 8.60
CA ALA A 44 8.26 12.58 8.40
C ALA A 44 7.19 12.04 7.43
N LYS A 45 7.60 11.43 6.31
CA LYS A 45 6.68 10.84 5.34
C LYS A 45 6.02 9.57 5.89
N LEU A 46 6.79 8.77 6.63
CA LEU A 46 6.27 7.58 7.29
C LEU A 46 5.26 7.93 8.39
N ALA A 47 5.48 9.01 9.12
CA ALA A 47 4.54 9.50 10.14
C ALA A 47 3.22 10.00 9.54
N GLU A 48 3.24 10.53 8.32
CA GLU A 48 2.04 10.90 7.56
C GLU A 48 1.32 9.66 7.01
N LEU A 49 2.09 8.68 6.52
CA LEU A 49 1.55 7.43 5.96
C LEU A 49 0.91 6.52 7.03
N PHE A 50 1.53 6.40 8.20
CA PHE A 50 1.09 5.46 9.22
C PHE A 50 -0.08 6.02 10.04
N ASP A 51 -1.18 5.29 10.09
CA ASP A 51 -2.29 5.60 10.98
C ASP A 51 -1.85 5.57 12.45
N GLU A 52 -2.47 6.40 13.29
CA GLU A 52 -2.13 6.50 14.71
C GLU A 52 -2.32 5.17 15.47
N GLU A 53 -3.30 4.36 15.06
CA GLU A 53 -3.58 3.05 15.67
C GLU A 53 -2.78 1.90 15.06
N SER A 54 -1.89 2.18 14.11
CA SER A 54 -1.09 1.16 13.41
C SER A 54 -0.24 0.31 14.37
N LYS A 55 -0.19 -1.00 14.07
CA LYS A 55 0.60 -2.00 14.81
C LYS A 55 1.61 -2.67 13.88
N PHE A 56 2.86 -2.73 14.30
CA PHE A 56 3.98 -3.29 13.55
C PHE A 56 4.49 -4.54 14.26
N VAL A 57 4.39 -5.69 13.61
CA VAL A 57 4.80 -6.97 14.19
C VAL A 57 6.21 -7.31 13.74
N HIS A 58 7.10 -7.48 14.72
CA HIS A 58 8.49 -7.88 14.55
C HIS A 58 8.73 -9.23 15.24
N MET A 59 9.87 -9.87 14.95
CA MET A 59 10.22 -11.15 15.59
C MET A 59 10.30 -11.08 17.11
N SER A 60 10.60 -9.90 17.68
CA SER A 60 10.78 -9.68 19.12
C SER A 60 9.55 -9.10 19.83
N GLY A 61 8.48 -8.75 19.11
CA GLY A 61 7.29 -8.13 19.69
C GLY A 61 6.51 -7.28 18.70
N SER A 62 5.51 -6.57 19.21
CA SER A 62 4.65 -5.69 18.42
C SER A 62 4.75 -4.25 18.91
N TRP A 63 4.94 -3.31 17.99
CA TRP A 63 5.11 -1.88 18.29
C TRP A 63 3.96 -1.05 17.75
N GLU A 64 3.72 0.09 18.41
CA GLU A 64 2.80 1.12 17.92
C GLU A 64 3.57 2.15 17.08
N LYS A 65 2.85 2.99 16.33
CA LYS A 65 3.42 4.01 15.44
C LYS A 65 4.61 4.78 16.01
N ALA A 66 4.46 5.36 17.21
CA ALA A 66 5.51 6.20 17.80
C ALA A 66 6.83 5.43 18.01
N ARG A 67 6.73 4.17 18.47
CA ARG A 67 7.90 3.32 18.70
C ARG A 67 8.51 2.83 17.39
N GLU A 68 7.68 2.50 16.39
CA GLU A 68 8.16 2.12 15.07
C GLU A 68 8.98 3.24 14.43
N LEU A 69 8.48 4.47 14.46
CA LEU A 69 9.17 5.65 13.92
C LEU A 69 10.52 5.91 14.63
N GLU A 70 10.57 5.79 15.96
CA GLU A 70 11.82 5.91 16.74
C GLU A 70 12.85 4.83 16.34
N ILE A 71 12.39 3.60 16.10
CA ILE A 71 13.25 2.49 15.67
C ILE A 71 13.86 2.78 14.30
N ILE A 72 13.06 3.28 13.35
CA ILE A 72 13.53 3.64 12.00
C ILE A 72 14.51 4.81 12.06
N GLU A 73 14.18 5.86 12.82
CA GLU A 73 15.03 7.05 12.99
C GLU A 73 16.40 6.67 13.55
N SER A 74 16.40 5.97 14.69
CA SER A 74 17.62 5.49 15.33
C SER A 74 18.40 4.49 14.46
N GLY A 75 17.70 3.76 13.59
CA GLY A 75 18.26 2.66 12.81
C GLY A 75 18.57 1.43 13.67
N SER A 76 17.91 1.29 14.82
CA SER A 76 18.02 0.11 15.68
C SER A 76 17.57 -1.16 14.94
N ILE A 77 16.58 -1.02 14.05
CA ILE A 77 16.25 -1.98 12.99
C ILE A 77 16.28 -1.17 11.69
N TRP A 78 17.07 -1.62 10.71
CA TRP A 78 17.26 -0.85 9.48
C TRP A 78 17.37 -1.74 8.26
N TYR A 79 16.32 -1.71 7.44
CA TYR A 79 16.32 -2.31 6.11
C TYR A 79 16.97 -1.35 5.12
N LYS A 80 18.24 -1.57 4.80
CA LYS A 80 19.00 -0.69 3.89
C LYS A 80 18.55 -0.77 2.43
N GLU A 81 17.98 -1.92 2.04
CA GLU A 81 17.49 -2.19 0.70
C GLU A 81 16.39 -3.24 0.79
N ALA A 82 15.29 -3.04 0.07
CA ALA A 82 14.24 -4.02 -0.11
C ALA A 82 14.08 -4.31 -1.61
N LYS A 83 14.26 -5.57 -2.00
CA LYS A 83 14.04 -6.03 -3.38
C LYS A 83 12.74 -6.82 -3.44
N ILE A 84 11.76 -6.28 -4.14
CA ILE A 84 10.46 -6.92 -4.30
C ILE A 84 10.54 -7.88 -5.50
N HIS A 85 10.28 -9.16 -5.25
CA HIS A 85 10.34 -10.21 -6.27
C HIS A 85 8.98 -10.53 -6.88
N ASP A 86 7.92 -10.37 -6.10
CA ASP A 86 6.53 -10.61 -6.48
C ASP A 86 5.62 -9.66 -5.71
N THR A 87 4.45 -9.33 -6.25
CA THR A 87 3.48 -8.42 -5.62
C THR A 87 2.08 -8.74 -6.11
N ASP A 88 1.13 -8.82 -5.20
CA ASP A 88 -0.28 -8.95 -5.50
C ASP A 88 -1.08 -7.99 -4.61
N VAL A 89 -2.30 -7.64 -5.03
CA VAL A 89 -3.19 -6.75 -4.26
C VAL A 89 -4.61 -7.30 -4.26
N GLU A 90 -5.10 -7.59 -3.05
CA GLU A 90 -6.48 -7.96 -2.78
C GLU A 90 -7.22 -6.77 -2.14
N VAL A 91 -8.31 -6.33 -2.75
CA VAL A 91 -9.10 -5.19 -2.28
C VAL A 91 -10.46 -5.66 -1.76
N HIS A 92 -10.80 -5.25 -0.54
CA HIS A 92 -12.04 -5.56 0.16
C HIS A 92 -12.68 -4.26 0.69
N GLY A 93 -13.61 -3.69 -0.07
CA GLY A 93 -14.16 -2.37 0.26
C GLY A 93 -13.06 -1.31 0.22
N ASP A 94 -12.87 -0.58 1.31
CA ASP A 94 -11.84 0.47 1.43
C ASP A 94 -10.51 -0.07 2.01
N THR A 95 -10.33 -1.40 2.05
CA THR A 95 -9.13 -2.04 2.59
C THR A 95 -8.39 -2.81 1.50
N ALA A 96 -7.07 -2.62 1.41
CA ALA A 96 -6.19 -3.39 0.54
C ALA A 96 -5.21 -4.25 1.36
N ILE A 97 -5.01 -5.48 0.92
CA ILE A 97 -3.96 -6.38 1.39
C ILE A 97 -2.93 -6.46 0.26
N ILE A 98 -1.68 -6.16 0.60
CA ILE A 98 -0.53 -6.10 -0.32
C ILE A 98 0.71 -6.72 0.33
#